data_AF-A0A1Q7AM58-F1
#
_entry.id   AF-A0A1Q7AM58-F1
#
_cell.length_a   1.000
_cell.length_b   1.000
_cell.length_c   1.000
_cell.angle_alpha   90.00
_cell.angle_beta   90.00
_cell.angle_gamma   90.00
#
_symmetry.space_group_name_H-M   'P 1'
#
loop_
_entity.id
_entity.type
_entity.pdbx_description
1 polymer ?
#
loop_
_entity_poly.entity_id
_entity_poly.type
_entity_poly.pdbx_seq_one_letter_code
_entity_poly.pdbx_strand_id
1 'polypeptide(L)'
;MTYATILNSLGSYERQYGAMTFSVRGSATVKKHDAITFNNVFSGDQAPVAAAAYVVAPVTYLMGNDYEKVDVESVDVTVSASEEPKTATLERAWVDDPRPRPGRSVPLKVLLRTYRGDQEIRTVPIDIPANASGALSILVSDGTRLGQTEQREMRLPQPRSVDQMIKALNKARRSNTLYVKLLGSEAGAIVNGETLSSLPPSVLGVLEGDRNGGNFNPLHSATLGEWEIATEHAVNGSRTLTISVSQN
;
A
#
# COMPACT_ATOMS: atom_id res chain seq x y z
N MET A 1 -24.33 -16.40 0.64
CA MET A 1 -24.01 -17.61 1.44
C MET A 1 -22.53 -17.65 1.83
N THR A 2 -21.58 -17.44 0.91
CA THR A 2 -20.12 -17.50 1.16
C THR A 2 -19.63 -16.56 2.27
N TYR A 3 -20.08 -15.30 2.32
CA TYR A 3 -19.74 -14.36 3.40
C TYR A 3 -20.13 -14.89 4.79
N ALA A 4 -21.38 -15.32 4.93
CA ALA A 4 -21.89 -15.85 6.20
C ALA A 4 -21.17 -17.14 6.60
N THR A 5 -20.85 -18.02 5.64
CA THR A 5 -20.09 -19.25 5.91
C THR A 5 -18.67 -18.95 6.40
N ILE A 6 -17.95 -18.04 5.74
CA ILE A 6 -16.60 -17.65 6.17
C ILE A 6 -16.66 -16.96 7.53
N LEU A 7 -17.52 -15.94 7.69
CA LEU A 7 -17.66 -15.21 8.95
C LEU A 7 -18.04 -16.12 10.12
N ASN A 8 -19.00 -17.04 9.91
CA ASN A 8 -19.40 -17.97 10.96
C ASN A 8 -18.31 -18.99 11.28
N SER A 9 -17.55 -19.45 10.28
CA SER A 9 -16.43 -20.36 10.51
C SER A 9 -15.33 -19.68 11.31
N LEU A 10 -14.95 -18.45 10.93
CA LEU A 10 -13.97 -17.65 11.66
C LEU A 10 -14.45 -17.31 13.08
N GLY A 11 -15.68 -16.80 13.22
CA GLY A 11 -16.25 -16.43 14.52
C GLY A 11 -16.53 -17.62 15.45
N SER A 12 -16.79 -18.81 14.90
CA SER A 12 -16.91 -20.04 15.70
C SER A 12 -15.56 -20.45 16.31
N TYR A 13 -14.46 -20.23 15.57
CA TYR A 13 -13.11 -20.50 16.03
C TYR A 13 -12.65 -19.46 17.08
N GLU A 14 -13.03 -18.19 16.91
CA GLU A 14 -12.72 -17.11 17.86
C GLU A 14 -13.30 -17.32 19.25
N ARG A 15 -14.57 -17.75 19.35
CA ARG A 15 -15.23 -17.99 20.64
C ARG A 15 -14.54 -19.05 21.49
N GLN A 16 -13.68 -19.86 20.89
CA GLN A 16 -12.97 -20.94 21.54
C GLN A 16 -11.51 -20.58 21.89
N TYR A 17 -10.91 -19.55 21.25
CA TYR A 17 -9.47 -19.25 21.34
C TYR A 17 -9.03 -17.77 21.40
N GLY A 18 -9.89 -16.76 21.27
CA GLY A 18 -9.45 -15.35 21.39
C GLY A 18 -8.41 -14.90 20.34
N ALA A 19 -8.53 -15.38 19.10
CA ALA A 19 -7.60 -15.12 18.02
C ALA A 19 -7.43 -13.62 17.71
N MET A 20 -6.19 -13.12 17.68
CA MET A 20 -5.87 -11.71 17.43
C MET A 20 -5.35 -11.46 16.01
N THR A 21 -5.10 -12.51 15.24
CA THR A 21 -4.52 -12.43 13.88
C THR A 21 -5.09 -13.50 12.95
N PHE A 22 -5.37 -13.10 11.70
CA PHE A 22 -5.80 -13.96 10.60
C PHE A 22 -4.90 -13.74 9.37
N SER A 23 -4.27 -14.81 8.89
CA SER A 23 -3.50 -14.82 7.64
C SER A 23 -4.31 -15.51 6.55
N VAL A 24 -4.49 -14.84 5.41
CA VAL A 24 -5.28 -15.34 4.27
C VAL A 24 -4.36 -15.53 3.08
N ARG A 25 -4.33 -16.74 2.51
CA ARG A 25 -3.61 -17.06 1.28
C ARG A 25 -4.47 -17.90 0.35
N GLY A 26 -4.43 -17.65 -0.95
CA GLY A 26 -5.21 -18.44 -1.91
C GLY A 26 -5.50 -17.71 -3.21
N SER A 27 -6.50 -18.18 -3.94
CA SER A 27 -6.95 -17.56 -5.17
C SER A 27 -8.41 -17.88 -5.51
N ALA A 28 -9.04 -17.02 -6.32
CA ALA A 28 -10.29 -17.33 -7.00
C ALA A 28 -10.04 -17.50 -8.50
N THR A 29 -10.45 -18.64 -9.04
CA THR A 29 -10.32 -18.97 -10.47
C THR A 29 -11.49 -18.38 -11.23
N VAL A 30 -11.21 -17.58 -12.25
CA VAL A 30 -12.23 -16.92 -13.08
C VAL A 30 -12.11 -17.45 -14.50
N LYS A 31 -13.20 -17.98 -15.03
CA LYS A 31 -13.21 -18.60 -16.36
C LYS A 31 -12.78 -17.61 -17.43
N LYS A 32 -11.76 -17.97 -18.24
CA LYS A 32 -11.16 -17.14 -19.32
C LYS A 32 -10.44 -15.87 -18.87
N HIS A 33 -10.23 -15.65 -17.58
CA HIS A 33 -9.51 -14.50 -17.05
C HIS A 33 -8.39 -14.93 -16.10
N ASP A 34 -7.53 -13.98 -15.73
CA ASP A 34 -6.54 -14.19 -14.68
C ASP A 34 -7.23 -14.50 -13.34
N ALA A 35 -6.57 -15.28 -12.48
CA ALA A 35 -7.07 -15.52 -11.13
C ALA A 35 -6.97 -14.26 -10.26
N ILE A 36 -7.90 -14.12 -9.31
CA ILE A 36 -7.74 -13.17 -8.20
C ILE A 36 -6.85 -13.82 -7.16
N THR A 37 -5.78 -13.15 -6.75
CA THR A 37 -4.85 -13.67 -5.75
C THR A 37 -5.11 -13.06 -4.37
N PHE A 38 -5.12 -13.90 -3.34
CA PHE A 38 -5.26 -13.50 -1.95
C PHE A 38 -3.94 -13.76 -1.21
N ASN A 39 -3.39 -12.72 -0.60
CA ASN A 39 -2.25 -12.84 0.31
C ASN A 39 -2.22 -11.63 1.23
N ASN A 40 -2.78 -11.76 2.44
CA ASN A 40 -2.82 -10.65 3.39
C ASN A 40 -2.89 -11.13 4.85
N VAL A 41 -2.55 -10.24 5.78
CA VAL A 41 -2.60 -10.49 7.24
C VAL A 41 -3.43 -9.40 7.90
N PHE A 42 -4.37 -9.81 8.72
CA PHE A 42 -5.26 -8.95 9.50
C PHE A 42 -5.03 -9.20 10.98
N SER A 43 -4.94 -8.15 11.79
CA SER A 43 -4.78 -8.28 13.23
C SER A 43 -5.55 -7.19 13.98
N GLY A 44 -6.02 -7.52 15.17
CA GLY A 44 -6.90 -6.70 16.00
C GLY A 44 -8.36 -7.15 15.97
N ASP A 45 -9.22 -6.45 16.70
CA ASP A 45 -10.59 -6.89 17.02
C ASP A 45 -11.50 -7.12 15.79
N GLN A 46 -11.20 -6.45 14.67
CA GLN A 46 -11.97 -6.58 13.42
C GLN A 46 -11.32 -7.53 12.41
N ALA A 47 -10.24 -8.20 12.77
CA ALA A 47 -9.47 -9.06 11.86
C ALA A 47 -10.29 -10.18 11.18
N PRO A 48 -11.22 -10.89 11.84
CA PRO A 48 -12.03 -11.92 11.18
C PRO A 48 -12.99 -11.35 10.15
N VAL A 49 -13.65 -10.23 10.50
CA VAL A 49 -14.56 -9.53 9.61
C VAL A 49 -13.80 -9.02 8.39
N ALA A 50 -12.62 -8.41 8.61
CA ALA A 50 -11.76 -7.92 7.55
C ALA A 50 -11.23 -9.06 6.65
N ALA A 51 -10.81 -10.19 7.23
CA ALA A 51 -10.35 -11.36 6.49
C ALA A 51 -11.46 -11.97 5.62
N ALA A 52 -12.69 -12.07 6.15
CA ALA A 52 -13.84 -12.53 5.40
C ALA A 52 -14.19 -11.57 4.25
N ALA A 53 -14.21 -10.27 4.53
CA ALA A 53 -14.48 -9.24 3.53
C ALA A 53 -13.42 -9.22 2.42
N TYR A 54 -12.14 -9.43 2.75
CA TYR A 54 -11.04 -9.46 1.80
C TYR A 54 -11.17 -10.55 0.73
N VAL A 55 -11.74 -11.70 1.09
CA VAL A 55 -11.99 -12.80 0.13
C VAL A 55 -13.26 -12.54 -0.68
N VAL A 56 -14.34 -12.11 -0.03
CA VAL A 56 -15.66 -12.03 -0.66
C VAL A 56 -15.83 -10.78 -1.52
N ALA A 57 -15.34 -9.62 -1.08
CA ALA A 57 -15.59 -8.37 -1.77
C ALA A 57 -15.06 -8.35 -3.22
N PRO A 58 -13.85 -8.86 -3.53
CA PRO A 58 -13.37 -8.97 -4.92
C PRO A 58 -14.28 -9.81 -5.82
N VAL A 59 -14.76 -10.96 -5.32
CA VAL A 59 -15.66 -11.85 -6.06
C VAL A 59 -17.00 -11.17 -6.32
N THR A 60 -17.61 -10.57 -5.30
CA THR A 60 -18.88 -9.83 -5.45
C THR A 60 -18.73 -8.65 -6.40
N TYR A 61 -17.62 -7.91 -6.34
CA TYR A 61 -17.35 -6.79 -7.22
C TYR A 61 -17.23 -7.22 -8.70
N LEU A 62 -16.56 -8.34 -8.98
CA LEU A 62 -16.52 -8.89 -10.34
C LEU A 62 -17.86 -9.41 -10.81
N MET A 63 -18.61 -10.13 -9.97
CA MET A 63 -19.92 -10.66 -10.36
C MET A 63 -20.95 -9.56 -10.66
N GLY A 64 -20.82 -8.39 -10.02
CA GLY A 64 -21.70 -7.24 -10.23
C GLY A 64 -21.23 -6.26 -11.31
N ASN A 65 -20.29 -6.64 -12.18
CA ASN A 65 -19.78 -5.77 -13.24
C ASN A 65 -20.80 -5.60 -14.40
N ASP A 66 -20.69 -4.49 -15.13
CA ASP A 66 -21.55 -4.15 -16.28
C ASP A 66 -20.94 -4.50 -17.66
N TYR A 67 -19.74 -5.09 -17.70
CA TYR A 67 -19.02 -5.34 -18.94
C TYR A 67 -19.38 -6.69 -19.56
N GLU A 68 -19.34 -7.75 -18.76
CA GLU A 68 -19.68 -9.10 -19.20
C GLU A 68 -20.08 -10.01 -18.04
N LYS A 69 -20.71 -11.15 -18.37
CA LYS A 69 -21.01 -12.17 -17.37
C LYS A 69 -19.73 -12.87 -16.93
N VAL A 70 -19.46 -12.84 -15.64
CA VAL A 70 -18.30 -13.52 -15.02
C VAL A 70 -18.73 -14.85 -14.41
N ASP A 71 -18.04 -15.92 -14.77
CA ASP A 71 -18.18 -17.25 -14.17
C ASP A 71 -16.95 -17.53 -13.27
N VAL A 72 -17.16 -17.58 -11.95
CA VAL A 72 -16.13 -17.96 -10.96
C VAL A 72 -16.17 -19.47 -10.78
N GLU A 73 -15.07 -20.15 -11.13
CA GLU A 73 -14.99 -21.62 -11.15
C GLU A 73 -14.65 -22.19 -9.76
N SER A 74 -13.73 -21.56 -9.04
CA SER A 74 -13.34 -21.97 -7.69
C SER A 74 -12.89 -20.79 -6.84
N VAL A 75 -12.98 -20.95 -5.51
CA VAL A 75 -12.38 -20.04 -4.52
C VAL A 75 -11.65 -20.91 -3.52
N ASP A 76 -10.33 -20.98 -3.65
CA ASP A 76 -9.45 -21.82 -2.87
C ASP A 76 -8.65 -20.95 -1.90
N VAL A 77 -9.00 -20.99 -0.62
CA VAL A 77 -8.39 -20.12 0.40
C VAL A 77 -8.01 -20.92 1.64
N THR A 78 -6.79 -20.69 2.11
CA THR A 78 -6.30 -21.12 3.42
C THR A 78 -6.32 -19.93 4.36
N VAL A 79 -7.02 -20.07 5.48
CA VAL A 79 -7.01 -19.09 6.57
C VAL A 79 -6.34 -19.71 7.79
N SER A 80 -5.32 -19.03 8.30
CA SER A 80 -4.64 -19.41 9.55
C SER A 80 -4.95 -18.36 10.62
N ALA A 81 -5.43 -18.81 11.78
CA ALA A 81 -5.70 -17.94 12.92
C ALA A 81 -4.64 -18.15 14.02
N SER A 82 -4.23 -17.07 14.70
CA SER A 82 -3.36 -17.14 15.87
C SER A 82 -3.80 -16.16 16.97
N GLU A 83 -3.60 -16.57 18.22
CA GLU A 83 -3.83 -15.73 19.40
C GLU A 83 -2.78 -14.61 19.55
N GLU A 84 -1.62 -14.77 18.91
CA GLU A 84 -0.59 -13.74 18.91
C GLU A 84 -0.93 -12.59 17.94
N PRO A 85 -0.85 -11.32 18.38
CA PRO A 85 -0.89 -10.16 17.49
C PRO A 85 0.34 -10.12 16.58
N LYS A 86 0.14 -10.35 15.28
CA LYS A 86 1.18 -10.13 14.27
C LYS A 86 1.02 -8.74 13.70
N THR A 87 1.40 -7.74 14.48
CA THR A 87 1.49 -6.35 14.01
C THR A 87 2.91 -5.85 14.09
N ALA A 88 3.25 -4.91 13.21
CA ALA A 88 4.51 -4.21 13.24
C ALA A 88 4.28 -2.71 12.98
N THR A 89 4.95 -1.86 13.76
CA THR A 89 4.89 -0.40 13.61
C THR A 89 6.12 0.09 12.90
N LEU A 90 5.93 0.90 11.85
CA LEU A 90 7.00 1.64 11.21
C LEU A 90 7.48 2.75 12.16
N GLU A 91 8.66 2.55 12.74
CA GLU A 91 9.25 3.53 13.67
C GLU A 91 10.04 4.60 12.92
N ARG A 92 10.88 4.17 11.97
CA ARG A 92 11.84 5.04 11.30
C ARG A 92 12.12 4.56 9.88
N ALA A 93 12.39 5.51 8.99
CA ALA A 93 12.95 5.27 7.67
C ALA A 93 14.09 6.27 7.43
N TRP A 94 15.22 5.82 6.87
CA TRP A 94 16.37 6.67 6.60
C TRP A 94 17.24 6.12 5.47
N VAL A 95 17.98 7.00 4.82
CA VAL A 95 19.10 6.67 3.93
C VAL A 95 20.39 7.07 4.64
N ASP A 96 21.47 6.32 4.44
CA ASP A 96 22.77 6.68 5.04
C ASP A 96 23.40 7.90 4.34
N ASP A 97 23.21 8.00 3.01
CA ASP A 97 23.64 9.15 2.20
C ASP A 97 22.41 9.94 1.70
N PRO A 98 22.12 11.14 2.25
CA PRO A 98 20.98 11.96 1.83
C PRO A 98 21.21 12.69 0.51
N ARG A 99 22.38 12.54 -0.14
CA ARG A 99 22.72 13.15 -1.43
C ARG A 99 23.06 12.13 -2.51
N PRO A 100 22.13 11.23 -2.86
CA PRO A 100 22.40 10.24 -3.88
C PRO A 100 22.60 10.89 -5.25
N ARG A 101 23.42 10.25 -6.08
CA ARG A 101 23.65 10.67 -7.47
C ARG A 101 22.50 10.21 -8.36
N PRO A 102 22.14 10.98 -9.41
CA PRO A 102 21.23 10.52 -10.44
C PRO A 102 21.68 9.18 -11.04
N GLY A 103 20.73 8.29 -11.33
CA GLY A 103 20.99 7.00 -12.00
C GLY A 103 21.65 5.96 -11.10
N ARG A 104 21.70 6.20 -9.78
CA ARG A 104 22.21 5.26 -8.78
C ARG A 104 21.11 4.86 -7.81
N SER A 105 21.27 3.70 -7.20
CA SER A 105 20.39 3.23 -6.13
C SER A 105 20.88 3.74 -4.77
N VAL A 106 19.97 4.18 -3.91
CA VAL A 106 20.26 4.52 -2.51
C VAL A 106 19.64 3.47 -1.58
N PRO A 107 20.37 2.91 -0.61
CA PRO A 107 19.82 1.93 0.33
C PRO A 107 18.92 2.65 1.35
N LEU A 108 17.61 2.48 1.21
CA LEU A 108 16.63 2.90 2.20
C LEU A 108 16.53 1.84 3.30
N LYS A 109 16.83 2.23 4.53
CA LYS A 109 16.63 1.42 5.73
C LYS A 109 15.29 1.77 6.38
N VAL A 110 14.57 0.76 6.79
CA VAL A 110 13.25 0.85 7.42
C VAL A 110 13.29 0.04 8.71
N LEU A 111 13.05 0.70 9.84
CA LEU A 111 12.96 0.07 11.16
C LEU A 111 11.49 -0.17 11.51
N LEU A 112 11.17 -1.44 11.69
CA LEU A 112 9.89 -1.93 12.20
C LEU A 112 10.06 -2.39 13.64
N ARG A 113 9.06 -2.11 14.48
CA ARG A 113 8.93 -2.71 15.81
C ARG A 113 7.72 -3.62 15.85
N THR A 114 7.90 -4.90 16.13
CA THR A 114 6.80 -5.86 16.29
C THR A 114 5.98 -5.55 17.54
N TYR A 115 4.78 -6.12 17.65
CA TYR A 115 3.97 -6.02 18.87
C TYR A 115 4.73 -6.42 20.15
N ARG A 116 5.62 -7.42 20.06
CA ARG A 116 6.43 -7.91 21.19
C ARG A 116 7.66 -7.04 21.50
N GLY A 117 7.91 -6.01 20.69
CA GLY A 117 9.01 -5.08 20.88
C GLY A 117 10.27 -5.40 20.09
N ASP A 118 10.29 -6.50 19.33
CA ASP A 118 11.43 -6.85 18.49
C ASP A 118 11.65 -5.81 17.39
N GLN A 119 12.91 -5.49 17.14
CA GLN A 119 13.31 -4.54 16.11
C GLN A 119 13.76 -5.28 14.85
N GLU A 120 13.17 -4.92 13.72
CA GLU A 120 13.49 -5.49 12.42
C GLU A 120 13.89 -4.36 11.45
N ILE A 121 15.10 -4.45 10.89
CA ILE A 121 15.58 -3.50 9.86
C ILE A 121 15.48 -4.16 8.49
N ARG A 122 14.70 -3.56 7.59
CA ARG A 122 14.65 -3.93 6.17
C ARG A 122 15.40 -2.89 5.35
N THR A 123 16.16 -3.35 4.36
CA THR A 123 16.88 -2.47 3.42
C THR A 123 16.34 -2.68 2.01
N VAL A 124 15.98 -1.59 1.33
CA VAL A 124 15.48 -1.60 -0.05
C VAL A 124 16.36 -0.69 -0.91
N PRO A 125 16.88 -1.17 -2.06
CA PRO A 125 17.54 -0.31 -3.02
C PRO A 125 16.51 0.56 -3.74
N ILE A 126 16.58 1.88 -3.55
CA ILE A 126 15.72 2.85 -4.21
C ILE A 126 16.46 3.43 -5.40
N ASP A 127 16.04 3.04 -6.61
CA ASP A 127 16.64 3.52 -7.85
C ASP A 127 16.26 4.98 -8.11
N ILE A 128 17.26 5.87 -8.14
CA ILE A 128 17.07 7.28 -8.49
C ILE A 128 17.15 7.41 -10.03
N PRO A 129 16.13 7.96 -10.70
CA PRO A 129 16.19 8.17 -12.15
C PRO A 129 17.41 8.99 -12.58
N ALA A 130 18.03 8.64 -13.71
CA ALA A 130 19.25 9.30 -14.22
C ALA A 130 19.05 10.77 -14.58
N ASN A 131 17.81 11.16 -14.84
CA ASN A 131 17.37 12.50 -15.22
C ASN A 131 16.75 13.28 -14.05
N ALA A 132 16.71 12.71 -12.84
CA ALA A 132 16.18 13.39 -11.66
C ALA A 132 17.26 14.29 -11.03
N SER A 133 16.87 15.49 -10.63
CA SER A 133 17.70 16.39 -9.83
C SER A 133 16.85 17.22 -8.87
N GLY A 134 17.47 17.77 -7.84
CA GLY A 134 16.79 18.59 -6.84
C GLY A 134 16.24 17.78 -5.67
N ALA A 135 15.26 18.33 -4.96
CA ALA A 135 14.65 17.68 -3.82
C ALA A 135 13.68 16.58 -4.29
N LEU A 136 13.81 15.38 -3.74
CA LEU A 136 12.85 14.28 -3.92
C LEU A 136 12.34 13.84 -2.55
N SER A 137 11.13 13.32 -2.51
CA SER A 137 10.54 12.74 -1.30
C SER A 137 10.45 11.24 -1.44
N ILE A 138 10.93 10.50 -0.44
CA ILE A 138 10.65 9.08 -0.28
C ILE A 138 9.52 8.96 0.75
N LEU A 139 8.37 8.48 0.32
CA LEU A 139 7.26 8.10 1.18
C LEU A 139 7.37 6.60 1.48
N VAL A 140 7.35 6.22 2.75
CA VAL A 140 7.20 4.85 3.23
C VAL A 140 5.89 4.76 3.99
N SER A 141 4.94 3.95 3.53
CA SER A 141 3.59 3.88 4.12
C SER A 141 3.06 2.46 4.19
N ASP A 142 2.24 2.20 5.20
CA ASP A 142 1.33 1.05 5.19
C ASP A 142 0.33 1.14 4.02
N GLY A 143 -0.18 -0.02 3.62
CA GLY A 143 -1.10 -0.15 2.49
C GLY A 143 -2.46 0.52 2.71
N THR A 144 -3.00 0.50 3.92
CA THR A 144 -4.32 1.08 4.23
C THR A 144 -4.31 2.58 4.00
N ARG A 145 -3.34 3.30 4.57
CA ARG A 145 -3.20 4.75 4.41
C ARG A 145 -2.87 5.13 2.98
N LEU A 146 -1.96 4.39 2.34
CA LEU A 146 -1.59 4.67 0.96
C LEU A 146 -2.79 4.50 0.02
N GLY A 147 -3.54 3.40 0.15
CA GLY A 147 -4.73 3.13 -0.65
C GLY A 147 -5.83 4.18 -0.47
N GLN A 148 -6.08 4.62 0.77
CA GLN A 148 -7.03 5.71 1.04
C GLN A 148 -6.59 7.04 0.40
N THR A 149 -5.29 7.34 0.40
CA THR A 149 -4.77 8.53 -0.27
C THR A 149 -4.90 8.43 -1.79
N GLU A 150 -4.52 7.31 -2.39
CA GLU A 150 -4.63 7.09 -3.84
C GLU A 150 -6.08 7.12 -4.34
N GLN A 151 -7.01 6.59 -3.54
CA GLN A 151 -8.45 6.67 -3.83
C GLN A 151 -8.98 8.10 -3.77
N ARG A 152 -8.58 8.87 -2.74
CA ARG A 152 -8.99 10.29 -2.58
C ARG A 152 -8.45 11.17 -3.70
N GLU A 153 -7.23 10.91 -4.15
CA GLU A 153 -6.59 11.62 -5.26
C GLU A 153 -7.08 11.16 -6.64
N MET A 154 -8.01 10.20 -6.71
CA MET A 154 -8.49 9.58 -7.95
C MET A 154 -7.34 9.09 -8.86
N ARG A 155 -6.21 8.68 -8.25
CA ARG A 155 -5.03 8.23 -9.01
C ARG A 155 -5.24 6.87 -9.68
N LEU A 156 -6.23 6.12 -9.24
CA LEU A 156 -6.52 4.80 -9.80
C LEU A 156 -7.42 4.98 -11.04
N PRO A 157 -6.95 4.59 -12.23
CA PRO A 157 -7.78 4.64 -13.42
C PRO A 157 -8.98 3.72 -13.23
N GLN A 158 -10.17 4.21 -13.58
CA GLN A 158 -11.39 3.41 -13.53
C GLN A 158 -11.24 2.23 -14.51
N PRO A 159 -11.36 0.97 -14.04
CA PRO A 159 -11.33 -0.19 -14.92
C PRO A 159 -12.42 -0.10 -15.99
N ARG A 160 -12.13 -0.59 -17.20
CA ARG A 160 -13.05 -0.60 -18.35
C ARG A 160 -13.28 -2.00 -18.94
N SER A 161 -12.80 -3.04 -18.25
CA SER A 161 -13.02 -4.44 -18.59
C SER A 161 -12.81 -5.30 -17.34
N VAL A 162 -13.31 -6.54 -17.37
CA VAL A 162 -13.10 -7.52 -16.29
C VAL A 162 -11.61 -7.77 -16.05
N ASP A 163 -10.79 -7.87 -17.10
CA ASP A 163 -9.33 -8.02 -16.95
C ASP A 163 -8.70 -6.83 -16.21
N GLN A 164 -9.16 -5.60 -16.48
CA GLN A 164 -8.66 -4.42 -15.77
C GLN A 164 -9.15 -4.40 -14.32
N MET A 165 -10.37 -4.88 -14.05
CA MET A 165 -10.88 -5.03 -12.68
C MET A 165 -10.05 -6.05 -11.90
N ILE A 166 -9.77 -7.23 -12.47
CA ILE A 166 -8.93 -8.26 -11.85
C ILE A 166 -7.52 -7.73 -11.60
N LYS A 167 -6.92 -7.03 -12.57
CA LYS A 167 -5.62 -6.37 -12.38
C LYS A 167 -5.64 -5.34 -11.26
N ALA A 168 -6.71 -4.55 -11.13
CA ALA A 168 -6.86 -3.60 -10.04
C ALA A 168 -7.01 -4.29 -8.69
N LEU A 169 -7.81 -5.36 -8.61
CA LEU A 169 -7.98 -6.18 -7.40
C LEU A 169 -6.66 -6.81 -6.93
N ASN A 170 -5.87 -7.37 -7.87
CA ASN A 170 -4.57 -7.98 -7.55
C ASN A 170 -3.50 -6.96 -7.18
N LYS A 171 -3.69 -5.68 -7.53
CA LYS A 171 -2.82 -4.56 -7.13
C LYS A 171 -3.31 -3.82 -5.87
N ALA A 172 -4.45 -4.22 -5.31
CA ALA A 172 -4.99 -3.58 -4.12
C ALA A 172 -3.98 -3.61 -2.98
N ARG A 173 -3.91 -2.51 -2.22
CA ARG A 173 -2.93 -2.35 -1.14
C ARG A 173 -3.20 -3.36 -0.02
N ARG A 174 -2.14 -4.06 0.42
CA ARG A 174 -2.18 -5.11 1.44
C ARG A 174 -1.72 -4.59 2.79
N SER A 175 -2.28 -5.11 3.87
CA SER A 175 -1.90 -4.72 5.24
C SER A 175 -0.59 -5.36 5.68
N ASN A 176 -0.14 -6.44 5.03
CA ASN A 176 1.15 -7.07 5.33
C ASN A 176 2.33 -6.57 4.50
N THR A 177 2.17 -5.42 3.83
CA THR A 177 3.17 -4.86 2.92
C THR A 177 3.41 -3.38 3.24
N LEU A 178 4.67 -2.98 3.35
CA LEU A 178 5.04 -1.57 3.29
C LEU A 178 5.29 -1.18 1.85
N TYR A 179 4.81 0.00 1.49
CA TYR A 179 4.97 0.58 0.18
C TYR A 179 5.93 1.75 0.26
N VAL A 180 6.90 1.78 -0.64
CA VAL A 180 7.85 2.88 -0.78
C VAL A 180 7.56 3.58 -2.10
N LYS A 181 7.36 4.90 -2.08
CA LYS A 181 7.20 5.72 -3.29
C LYS A 181 8.27 6.80 -3.32
N LEU A 182 8.98 6.90 -4.43
CA LEU A 182 9.82 8.04 -4.75
C LEU A 182 8.96 9.06 -5.48
N LEU A 183 8.89 10.27 -4.96
CA LEU A 183 8.03 11.34 -5.41
C LEU A 183 8.88 12.57 -5.77
N GLY A 184 8.56 13.24 -6.87
CA GLY A 184 9.09 14.58 -7.13
C GLY A 184 8.54 15.58 -6.11
N SER A 185 9.37 16.50 -5.60
CA SER A 185 8.88 17.59 -4.75
C SER A 185 8.13 18.66 -5.57
N GLU A 186 7.12 19.30 -4.96
CA GLU A 186 6.33 20.38 -5.60
C GLU A 186 7.14 21.62 -5.99
N ALA A 187 8.32 21.80 -5.39
CA ALA A 187 9.27 22.84 -5.74
C ALA A 187 10.64 22.22 -5.99
N GLY A 188 11.10 22.25 -7.23
CA GLY A 188 12.52 22.06 -7.57
C GLY A 188 12.94 20.69 -8.10
N ALA A 189 12.04 19.71 -8.22
CA ALA A 189 12.37 18.47 -8.92
C ALA A 189 12.32 18.69 -10.44
N ILE A 190 13.41 18.36 -11.14
CA ILE A 190 13.49 18.38 -12.61
C ILE A 190 13.61 16.96 -13.10
N VAL A 191 12.75 16.58 -14.05
CA VAL A 191 12.77 15.28 -14.73
C VAL A 191 12.62 15.54 -16.23
N ASN A 192 13.51 14.98 -17.05
CA ASN A 192 13.56 15.24 -18.50
C ASN A 192 13.67 16.72 -18.90
N GLY A 193 14.29 17.56 -18.06
CA GLY A 193 14.45 18.99 -18.33
C GLY A 193 13.20 19.84 -18.05
N GLU A 194 12.10 19.24 -17.61
CA GLU A 194 10.90 19.95 -17.18
C GLU A 194 10.84 19.98 -15.65
N THR A 195 10.52 21.16 -15.09
CA THR A 195 10.19 21.28 -13.67
C THR A 195 8.88 20.56 -13.43
N LEU A 196 8.87 19.60 -12.50
CA LEU A 196 7.63 18.96 -12.05
C LEU A 196 6.87 19.97 -11.18
N SER A 197 6.04 20.80 -11.80
CA SER A 197 5.19 21.77 -11.11
C SER A 197 3.86 21.94 -11.82
N SER A 198 2.77 21.86 -11.07
CA SER A 198 1.85 23.00 -10.98
C SER A 198 0.81 22.72 -9.90
N LEU A 199 1.04 23.25 -8.70
CA LEU A 199 -0.10 23.60 -7.86
C LEU A 199 -0.80 24.79 -8.53
N PRO A 200 -2.13 24.73 -8.79
CA PRO A 200 -2.88 25.89 -9.23
C PRO A 200 -2.69 27.05 -8.23
N PRO A 201 -2.61 28.32 -8.68
CA PRO A 201 -2.41 29.48 -7.80
C PRO A 201 -3.38 29.56 -6.61
N SER A 202 -4.56 28.95 -6.73
CA SER A 202 -5.57 28.85 -5.68
C SER A 202 -5.14 28.01 -4.46
N VAL A 203 -4.16 27.11 -4.59
CA VAL A 203 -3.66 26.26 -3.50
C VAL A 203 -2.51 26.93 -2.72
N LEU A 204 -1.75 27.83 -3.37
CA LEU A 204 -0.69 28.59 -2.71
C LEU A 204 -1.22 29.52 -1.61
N GLY A 205 -2.46 30.02 -1.74
CA GLY A 205 -3.09 30.89 -0.74
C GLY A 205 -3.48 30.20 0.56
N VAL A 206 -3.59 28.86 0.58
CA VAL A 206 -3.94 28.09 1.79
C VAL A 206 -2.69 27.71 2.60
N LEU A 207 -1.53 27.61 1.94
CA LEU A 207 -0.23 27.27 2.53
C LEU A 207 0.28 28.28 3.58
N GLU A 208 -0.16 29.54 3.51
CA GLU A 208 0.21 30.56 4.50
C GLU A 208 -0.64 30.48 5.78
N GLY A 209 -1.83 29.85 5.72
CA GLY A 209 -2.77 29.76 6.84
C GLY A 209 -2.53 28.60 7.82
N ASP A 210 -1.89 27.51 7.37
CA ASP A 210 -1.92 26.21 8.09
C ASP A 210 -0.58 25.79 8.74
N ARG A 211 0.34 26.74 8.99
CA ARG A 211 1.65 26.46 9.62
C ARG A 211 1.60 25.87 11.04
N ASN A 212 0.43 25.65 11.64
CA ASN A 212 0.28 25.27 13.05
C ASN A 212 -0.40 23.91 13.35
N GLY A 213 -0.63 23.01 12.39
CA GLY A 213 -1.13 21.69 12.76
C GLY A 213 -1.22 20.64 11.65
N GLY A 214 -0.40 19.59 11.75
CA GLY A 214 -0.73 18.20 11.37
C GLY A 214 -1.12 17.89 9.92
N ASN A 215 -0.29 17.06 9.26
CA ASN A 215 -0.54 16.36 7.99
C ASN A 215 -0.79 17.25 6.75
N PHE A 216 0.31 17.79 6.22
CA PHE A 216 0.38 18.28 4.84
C PHE A 216 0.33 17.09 3.86
N ASN A 217 -0.67 17.04 2.97
CA ASN A 217 -0.74 16.06 1.88
C ASN A 217 -0.82 16.79 0.52
N PRO A 218 0.33 17.11 -0.10
CA PRO A 218 0.39 17.85 -1.35
C PRO A 218 -0.22 17.07 -2.52
N LEU A 219 -1.16 17.71 -3.22
CA LEU A 219 -2.11 17.09 -4.16
C LEU A 219 -1.51 16.70 -5.53
N HIS A 220 -0.23 16.99 -5.85
CA HIS A 220 0.27 16.91 -7.25
C HIS A 220 1.68 16.32 -7.46
N SER A 221 2.24 15.55 -6.51
CA SER A 221 3.57 14.97 -6.72
C SER A 221 3.57 13.79 -7.73
N ALA A 222 4.44 13.85 -8.75
CA ALA A 222 4.62 12.74 -9.69
C ALA A 222 5.36 11.58 -9.00
N THR A 223 4.84 10.35 -9.17
CA THR A 223 5.52 9.14 -8.69
C THR A 223 6.62 8.75 -9.68
N LEU A 224 7.87 8.78 -9.22
CA LEU A 224 9.07 8.47 -10.00
C LEU A 224 9.48 7.00 -9.89
N GLY A 225 9.06 6.33 -8.81
CA GLY A 225 9.31 4.91 -8.58
C GLY A 225 8.49 4.40 -7.40
N GLU A 226 8.26 3.09 -7.39
CA GLU A 226 7.49 2.41 -6.34
C GLU A 226 8.09 1.02 -6.04
N TRP A 227 8.16 0.67 -4.76
CA TRP A 227 8.69 -0.60 -4.27
C TRP A 227 7.80 -1.16 -3.16
N GLU A 228 7.84 -2.48 -2.97
CA GLU A 228 7.11 -3.19 -1.94
C GLU A 228 8.07 -3.94 -1.00
N ILE A 229 7.76 -3.91 0.31
CA ILE A 229 8.43 -4.71 1.33
C ILE A 229 7.37 -5.61 1.96
N ALA A 230 7.33 -6.86 1.52
CA ALA A 230 6.46 -7.86 2.12
C ALA A 230 6.93 -8.18 3.54
N THR A 231 5.97 -8.38 4.45
CA THR A 231 6.20 -8.74 5.84
C THR A 231 5.23 -9.84 6.27
N GLU A 232 5.53 -10.50 7.38
CA GLU A 232 4.62 -11.47 8.01
C GLU A 232 3.65 -10.82 9.02
N HIS A 233 3.69 -9.49 9.14
CA HIS A 233 2.93 -8.71 10.12
C HIS A 233 1.98 -7.75 9.42
N ALA A 234 0.82 -7.45 10.02
CA ALA A 234 0.04 -6.29 9.63
C ALA A 234 0.83 -5.01 10.01
N VAL A 235 1.33 -4.29 9.02
CA VAL A 235 2.16 -3.11 9.21
C VAL A 235 1.31 -1.85 9.38
N ASN A 236 1.75 -0.97 10.28
CA ASN A 236 1.11 0.30 10.54
C ASN A 236 2.14 1.42 10.59
N GLY A 237 1.87 2.54 9.93
CA GLY A 237 2.73 3.71 10.00
C GLY A 237 2.99 4.34 8.64
N SER A 238 3.44 5.59 8.68
CA SER A 238 3.90 6.30 7.50
C SER A 238 5.05 7.23 7.88
N ARG A 239 6.05 7.35 7.01
CA ARG A 239 7.20 8.23 7.14
C ARG A 239 7.53 8.82 5.78
N THR A 240 7.84 10.10 5.76
CA THR A 240 8.35 10.79 4.58
C THR A 240 9.71 11.36 4.91
N LEU A 241 10.68 11.17 4.01
CA LEU A 241 11.99 11.78 4.09
C LEU A 241 12.33 12.48 2.78
N THR A 242 13.05 13.59 2.86
CA THR A 242 13.54 14.33 1.70
C THR A 242 15.00 13.97 1.45
N ILE A 243 15.33 13.70 0.18
CA ILE A 243 16.70 13.53 -0.31
C ILE A 243 17.00 14.64 -1.33
N SER A 244 18.26 15.03 -1.44
CA SER A 244 18.69 16.06 -2.39
C SER A 244 19.60 15.44 -3.44
N VAL A 245 19.08 15.28 -4.66
CA VAL A 245 19.85 14.73 -5.78
C VAL A 245 20.67 15.82 -6.43
N SER A 246 21.99 15.62 -6.52
CA SER A 246 22.90 16.57 -7.17
C SER A 246 22.57 16.73 -8.66
N GLN A 247 22.71 17.95 -9.19
CA GLN A 247 22.81 18.13 -10.64
C GLN A 247 24.11 17.46 -11.13
N ASN A 248 24.03 16.75 -12.26
CA ASN A 248 25.22 16.22 -12.93
C ASN A 248 26.10 17.36 -13.46
#